data_AF-A0A418MUL5-F1
#
_entry.id   AF-A0A418MUL5-F1
#
_cell.length_a   1.000
_cell.length_b   1.000
_cell.length_c   1.000
_cell.angle_alpha   90.00
_cell.angle_beta   90.00
_cell.angle_gamma   90.00
#
_symmetry.space_group_name_H-M   'P 1'
#
loop_
_entity.id
_entity.type
_entity.pdbx_description
1 polymer ?
#
loop_
_entity_poly.entity_id
_entity_poly.type
_entity_poly.pdbx_seq_one_letter_code
_entity_poly.pdbx_strand_id
1 'polypeptide(L)'
;MLAAALVVTIAAALLPAAPASALPSGTGWSASWNYYHPAAYQYSGTLPGVRLTGYATDEAGTSATLGTIEDTAADGRCARVLLYANGVGYIADRTTCGNGTSLSYTTTSYSQGLLVIVYRMIDGTNTHDKGFHLFIPGSATDAGLRTVGTGASWSYYTSTAFQYAITRSGVSQIGYGAHQSGDLRSSLNTVQKTAATVGCATGKVTGGTTVTGSTCVNGGTASFHRPDHSNNLEATACYQPVPGTQRCLALNIPEPW
;
A
#
# COMPACT_ATOMS: atom_id res chain seq x y z
N MET A 1 78.09 19.02 16.20
CA MET A 1 77.05 18.14 15.61
C MET A 1 76.39 17.38 16.72
N LEU A 2 75.08 17.55 16.94
CA LEU A 2 74.13 16.49 17.23
C LEU A 2 72.73 17.13 17.23
N ALA A 3 71.91 16.75 16.25
CA ALA A 3 70.51 17.12 16.13
C ALA A 3 69.67 16.01 16.76
N ALA A 4 68.63 16.37 17.52
CA ALA A 4 67.58 15.45 17.93
C ALA A 4 66.23 16.11 17.61
N ALA A 5 65.69 15.79 16.44
CA ALA A 5 64.32 16.13 16.06
C ALA A 5 63.40 15.02 16.56
N LEU A 6 62.49 15.37 17.49
CA LEU A 6 61.47 14.48 18.00
C LEU A 6 60.29 14.47 17.01
N VAL A 7 60.10 13.36 16.29
CA VAL A 7 58.93 13.12 15.45
C VAL A 7 57.84 12.49 16.31
N VAL A 8 56.77 13.23 16.59
CA VAL A 8 55.55 12.69 17.22
C VAL A 8 54.67 12.11 16.11
N THR A 9 54.60 10.79 16.02
CA THR A 9 53.66 10.07 15.15
C THR A 9 52.25 10.17 15.73
N ILE A 10 51.36 10.88 15.03
CA ILE A 10 49.91 10.87 15.30
C ILE A 10 49.36 9.55 14.76
N ALA A 11 49.08 8.60 15.66
CA ALA A 11 48.27 7.44 15.32
C ALA A 11 46.81 7.89 15.22
N ALA A 12 46.35 8.24 14.01
CA ALA A 12 44.93 8.38 13.74
C ALA A 12 44.30 6.97 13.84
N ALA A 13 43.62 6.71 14.96
CA ALA A 13 42.82 5.51 15.13
C ALA A 13 41.72 5.51 14.05
N LEU A 14 41.90 4.69 13.02
CA LEU A 14 40.87 4.32 12.07
C LEU A 14 39.79 3.55 12.84
N LEU A 15 38.80 4.26 13.37
CA LEU A 15 37.57 3.64 13.83
C LEU A 15 36.93 2.96 12.61
N PRO A 16 36.62 1.65 12.67
CA PRO A 16 35.87 1.01 11.60
C PRO A 16 34.53 1.74 11.48
N ALA A 17 34.29 2.32 10.30
CA ALA A 17 32.97 2.84 9.95
C ALA A 17 31.98 1.69 10.10
N ALA A 18 31.04 1.81 11.03
CA ALA A 18 29.95 0.87 11.13
C ALA A 18 29.25 0.82 9.75
N PRO A 19 28.86 -0.37 9.26
CA PRO A 19 28.18 -0.47 7.97
C PRO A 19 26.94 0.42 8.01
N ALA A 20 26.88 1.41 7.11
CA ALA A 20 25.68 2.20 6.91
C ALA A 20 24.61 1.25 6.33
N SER A 21 23.71 0.79 7.19
CA SER A 21 22.49 0.10 6.76
C SER A 21 21.65 1.11 5.98
N ALA A 22 21.69 1.04 4.65
CA ALA A 22 20.78 1.82 3.81
C ALA A 22 19.35 1.37 4.12
N LEU A 23 18.46 2.31 4.45
CA LEU A 23 17.05 2.00 4.61
C LEU A 23 16.50 1.45 3.29
N PRO A 24 15.62 0.43 3.33
CA PRO A 24 14.93 -0.04 2.14
C PRO A 24 14.23 1.11 1.40
N SER A 25 14.36 1.11 0.07
CA SER A 25 13.82 2.19 -0.77
C SER A 25 12.47 1.81 -1.36
N GLY A 26 11.45 2.63 -1.06
CA GLY A 26 10.11 2.58 -1.64
C GLY A 26 9.96 3.35 -2.94
N THR A 27 11.00 4.01 -3.47
CA THR A 27 10.89 4.76 -4.73
C THR A 27 10.27 3.89 -5.83
N GLY A 28 9.21 4.38 -6.48
CA GLY A 28 8.49 3.64 -7.53
C GLY A 28 7.44 2.64 -7.03
N TRP A 29 7.23 2.53 -5.71
CA TRP A 29 6.18 1.70 -5.15
C TRP A 29 4.88 2.48 -5.02
N SER A 30 3.81 1.94 -5.60
CA SER A 30 2.46 2.46 -5.39
C SER A 30 1.42 1.37 -5.62
N ALA A 31 0.25 1.53 -5.04
CA ALA A 31 -0.93 0.76 -5.40
C ALA A 31 -2.20 1.57 -5.16
N SER A 32 -3.23 1.31 -5.95
CA SER A 32 -4.53 1.92 -5.77
C SER A 32 -5.65 1.03 -6.29
N TRP A 33 -6.85 1.22 -5.75
CA TRP A 33 -8.08 0.77 -6.36
C TRP A 33 -9.21 1.73 -6.03
N ASN A 34 -10.20 1.82 -6.91
CA ASN A 34 -11.40 2.59 -6.65
C ASN A 34 -12.57 2.16 -7.55
N TYR A 35 -13.79 2.29 -7.04
CA TYR A 35 -14.99 2.31 -7.88
C TYR A 35 -15.02 3.62 -8.66
N TYR A 36 -15.00 3.52 -9.99
CA TYR A 36 -15.22 4.66 -10.88
C TYR A 36 -16.63 4.63 -11.49
N HIS A 37 -17.34 3.51 -11.35
CA HIS A 37 -18.72 3.30 -11.74
C HIS A 37 -19.42 2.41 -10.70
N PRO A 38 -20.74 2.51 -10.46
CA PRO A 38 -21.43 1.66 -9.48
C PRO A 38 -21.36 0.15 -9.74
N ALA A 39 -21.00 -0.26 -10.95
CA ALA A 39 -20.83 -1.66 -11.34
C ALA A 39 -19.40 -1.96 -11.85
N ALA A 40 -18.43 -1.08 -11.58
CA ALA A 40 -17.05 -1.31 -11.99
C ALA A 40 -16.03 -0.58 -11.11
N TYR A 41 -14.90 -1.26 -10.88
CA TYR A 41 -13.75 -0.68 -10.21
C TYR A 41 -12.48 -0.93 -11.01
N GLN A 42 -11.48 -0.11 -10.75
CA GLN A 42 -10.15 -0.24 -11.34
C GLN A 42 -9.14 -0.42 -10.22
N TYR A 43 -8.00 -1.01 -10.55
CA TYR A 43 -6.85 -1.08 -9.67
C TYR A 43 -5.56 -0.97 -10.47
N SER A 44 -4.52 -0.50 -9.79
CA SER A 44 -3.20 -0.35 -10.38
C SER A 44 -2.13 -0.55 -9.32
N GLY A 45 -0.91 -0.79 -9.79
CA GLY A 45 0.22 -0.89 -8.89
C GLY A 45 1.54 -0.84 -9.61
N THR A 46 2.57 -0.38 -8.92
CA THR A 46 3.92 -0.24 -9.45
C THR A 46 4.96 -0.71 -8.45
N LEU A 47 6.00 -1.34 -8.98
CA LEU A 47 7.30 -1.51 -8.34
C LEU A 47 8.35 -0.96 -9.31
N PRO A 48 9.60 -0.72 -8.88
CA PRO A 48 10.70 -0.48 -9.81
C PRO A 48 10.77 -1.57 -10.89
N GLY A 49 10.50 -1.22 -12.15
CA GLY A 49 10.50 -2.16 -13.28
C GLY A 49 9.21 -2.97 -13.47
N VAL A 50 8.15 -2.73 -12.70
CA VAL A 50 6.88 -3.47 -12.81
C VAL A 50 5.70 -2.52 -12.83
N ARG A 51 4.77 -2.75 -13.76
CA ARG A 51 3.49 -2.02 -13.84
C ARG A 51 2.31 -2.97 -13.95
N LEU A 52 1.32 -2.77 -13.09
CA LEU A 52 0.03 -3.46 -13.11
C LEU A 52 -1.09 -2.46 -13.42
N THR A 53 -2.01 -2.85 -14.28
CA THR A 53 -3.30 -2.18 -14.47
C THR A 53 -4.40 -3.23 -14.56
N GLY A 54 -5.54 -2.98 -13.93
CA GLY A 54 -6.68 -3.89 -13.99
C GLY A 54 -8.02 -3.19 -13.79
N TYR A 55 -9.06 -3.83 -14.30
CA TYR A 55 -10.44 -3.38 -14.28
C TYR A 55 -11.33 -4.56 -13.96
N ALA A 56 -12.32 -4.33 -13.11
CA ALA A 56 -13.33 -5.32 -12.80
C ALA A 56 -14.73 -4.79 -13.08
N THR A 57 -15.58 -5.68 -13.56
CA THR A 57 -17.02 -5.54 -13.44
C THR A 57 -17.43 -6.00 -12.05
N ASP A 58 -18.51 -5.44 -11.50
CA ASP A 58 -19.12 -5.85 -10.24
C ASP A 58 -20.65 -5.75 -10.31
N GLU A 59 -21.26 -6.87 -10.67
CA GLU A 59 -22.72 -6.99 -10.78
C GLU A 59 -23.30 -7.44 -9.44
N ALA A 60 -23.78 -6.46 -8.67
CA ALA A 60 -24.44 -6.67 -7.38
C ALA A 60 -23.62 -7.48 -6.36
N GLY A 61 -22.29 -7.38 -6.40
CA GLY A 61 -21.39 -8.11 -5.49
C GLY A 61 -20.70 -9.32 -6.11
N THR A 62 -20.97 -9.61 -7.38
CA THR A 62 -20.23 -10.61 -8.14
C THR A 62 -19.34 -9.89 -9.13
N SER A 63 -18.03 -9.98 -8.90
CA SER A 63 -17.02 -9.33 -9.72
C SER A 63 -16.30 -10.30 -10.63
N ALA A 64 -15.81 -9.81 -11.77
CA ALA A 64 -14.83 -10.49 -12.61
C ALA A 64 -13.83 -9.46 -13.11
N THR A 65 -12.53 -9.79 -13.12
CA THR A 65 -11.48 -8.83 -13.46
C THR A 65 -10.70 -9.23 -14.70
N LEU A 66 -10.22 -8.21 -15.40
CA LEU A 66 -9.23 -8.31 -16.45
C LEU A 66 -8.12 -7.29 -16.20
N GLY A 67 -6.94 -7.54 -16.72
CA GLY A 67 -5.85 -6.59 -16.58
C GLY A 67 -4.59 -7.04 -17.27
N THR A 68 -3.53 -6.29 -17.05
CA THR A 68 -2.23 -6.48 -17.68
C THR A 68 -1.13 -6.25 -16.64
N ILE A 69 -0.15 -7.15 -16.64
CA ILE A 69 1.12 -7.00 -15.94
C ILE A 69 2.23 -6.75 -16.97
N GLU A 70 3.12 -5.82 -16.69
CA GLU A 70 4.17 -5.39 -17.60
C GLU A 70 5.50 -5.28 -16.87
N ASP A 71 6.56 -5.80 -17.50
CA ASP A 71 7.95 -5.55 -17.12
C ASP A 71 8.43 -4.30 -17.88
N THR A 72 8.75 -3.25 -17.14
CA THR A 72 9.04 -1.92 -17.69
C THR A 72 10.54 -1.59 -17.66
N ALA A 73 11.41 -2.55 -17.32
CA ALA A 73 12.83 -2.30 -17.19
C ALA A 73 13.69 -3.41 -17.84
N ALA A 74 14.93 -3.07 -18.19
CA ALA A 74 15.94 -4.02 -18.64
C ALA A 74 16.93 -4.31 -17.50
N ASP A 75 16.44 -4.85 -16.38
CA ASP A 75 17.20 -5.04 -15.13
C ASP A 75 17.41 -6.53 -14.77
N GLY A 76 17.13 -7.44 -15.71
CA GLY A 76 17.23 -8.89 -15.49
C GLY A 76 16.18 -9.41 -14.52
N ARG A 77 15.07 -8.69 -14.37
CA ARG A 77 13.91 -9.09 -13.56
C ARG A 77 12.71 -9.36 -14.44
N CYS A 78 11.67 -9.91 -13.81
CA CYS A 78 10.38 -10.14 -14.42
C CYS A 78 9.26 -9.53 -13.58
N ALA A 79 8.19 -9.12 -14.23
CA ALA A 79 6.97 -8.68 -13.59
C ALA A 79 6.02 -9.87 -13.38
N ARG A 80 5.53 -10.08 -12.16
CA ARG A 80 4.54 -11.12 -11.85
C ARG A 80 3.34 -10.55 -11.10
N VAL A 81 2.16 -11.02 -11.47
CA VAL A 81 0.92 -10.79 -10.72
C VAL A 81 0.29 -12.12 -10.33
N LEU A 82 -0.15 -12.23 -9.07
CA LEU A 82 -1.01 -13.30 -8.59
C LEU A 82 -2.32 -12.70 -8.08
N LEU A 83 -3.43 -13.27 -8.52
CA LEU A 83 -4.77 -12.88 -8.08
C LEU A 83 -5.38 -14.03 -7.31
N TYR A 84 -5.73 -13.77 -6.05
CA TYR A 84 -6.41 -14.72 -5.18
C TYR A 84 -7.78 -14.16 -4.79
N ALA A 85 -8.85 -14.91 -5.10
CA ALA A 85 -10.19 -14.58 -4.66
C ALA A 85 -10.59 -15.48 -3.49
N ASN A 86 -11.08 -14.87 -2.40
CA ASN A 86 -11.52 -15.62 -1.23
C ASN A 86 -12.72 -16.52 -1.62
N GLY A 87 -12.71 -17.77 -1.17
CA GLY A 87 -13.70 -18.79 -1.55
C GLY A 87 -13.52 -19.41 -2.94
N VAL A 88 -12.55 -18.95 -3.76
CA VAL A 88 -12.27 -19.51 -5.10
C VAL A 88 -10.84 -20.03 -5.20
N GLY A 89 -9.86 -19.31 -4.66
CA GLY A 89 -8.42 -19.63 -4.78
C GLY A 89 -7.68 -18.69 -5.74
N TYR A 90 -6.54 -19.16 -6.26
CA TYR A 90 -5.79 -18.43 -7.29
C TYR A 90 -6.55 -18.45 -8.62
N ILE A 91 -6.90 -17.27 -9.12
CA ILE A 91 -7.69 -17.07 -10.34
C ILE A 91 -6.89 -16.41 -11.46
N ALA A 92 -5.68 -15.93 -11.16
CA ALA A 92 -4.69 -15.55 -12.17
C ALA A 92 -3.28 -15.66 -11.60
N ASP A 93 -2.33 -16.10 -12.43
CA ASP A 93 -0.89 -16.09 -12.17
C ASP A 93 -0.19 -15.84 -13.51
N ARG A 94 0.46 -14.70 -13.64
CA ARG A 94 1.11 -14.28 -14.89
C ARG A 94 2.47 -13.69 -14.57
N THR A 95 3.47 -14.13 -15.33
CA THR A 95 4.85 -13.64 -15.25
C THR A 95 5.32 -13.26 -16.64
N THR A 96 5.84 -12.06 -16.82
CA THR A 96 6.44 -11.58 -18.06
C THR A 96 7.84 -11.05 -17.80
N CYS A 97 8.77 -11.34 -18.70
CA CYS A 97 10.17 -10.96 -18.59
C CYS A 97 10.60 -10.26 -19.87
N GLY A 98 11.32 -9.15 -19.73
CA GLY A 98 11.81 -8.35 -20.83
C GLY A 98 11.18 -6.96 -20.84
N ASN A 99 12.02 -5.94 -21.04
CA ASN A 99 11.60 -4.55 -21.05
C ASN A 99 10.51 -4.27 -22.10
N GLY A 100 9.37 -3.74 -21.64
CA GLY A 100 8.20 -3.43 -22.45
C GLY A 100 7.32 -4.63 -22.77
N THR A 101 7.63 -5.82 -22.22
CA THR A 101 6.77 -7.00 -22.39
C THR A 101 5.59 -6.94 -21.44
N SER A 102 4.42 -7.36 -21.92
CA SER A 102 3.21 -7.37 -21.12
C SER A 102 2.40 -8.65 -21.34
N LEU A 103 1.71 -9.09 -20.29
CA LEU A 103 0.77 -10.20 -20.34
C LEU A 103 -0.57 -9.79 -19.76
N SER A 104 -1.62 -10.06 -20.50
CA SER A 104 -2.99 -9.87 -20.03
C SER A 104 -3.52 -11.10 -19.29
N TYR A 105 -4.51 -10.86 -18.45
CA TYR A 105 -5.28 -11.89 -17.77
C TYR A 105 -6.76 -11.52 -17.73
N THR A 106 -7.59 -12.55 -17.57
CA THR A 106 -9.01 -12.48 -17.29
C THR A 106 -9.32 -13.53 -16.24
N THR A 107 -10.17 -13.22 -15.26
CA THR A 107 -10.51 -14.15 -14.18
C THR A 107 -11.91 -14.73 -14.34
N THR A 108 -12.18 -15.81 -13.63
CA THR A 108 -13.54 -16.23 -13.31
C THR A 108 -14.20 -15.23 -12.37
N SER A 109 -15.52 -15.36 -12.17
CA SER A 109 -16.28 -14.55 -11.21
C SER A 109 -15.96 -14.89 -9.74
N TYR A 110 -16.08 -13.91 -8.85
CA TYR A 110 -15.88 -14.03 -7.40
C TYR A 110 -16.71 -12.98 -6.64
N SER A 111 -16.98 -13.21 -5.34
CA SER A 111 -17.84 -12.31 -4.54
C SER A 111 -17.29 -11.91 -3.17
N GLN A 112 -16.27 -12.62 -2.66
CA GLN A 112 -15.75 -12.41 -1.30
C GLN A 112 -14.51 -11.49 -1.23
N GLY A 113 -14.22 -10.77 -2.32
CA GLY A 113 -13.08 -9.87 -2.45
C GLY A 113 -11.89 -10.50 -3.17
N LEU A 114 -10.91 -9.64 -3.48
CA LEU A 114 -9.74 -9.94 -4.29
C LEU A 114 -8.47 -9.50 -3.56
N LEU A 115 -7.52 -10.43 -3.44
CA LEU A 115 -6.15 -10.14 -3.06
C LEU A 115 -5.29 -10.09 -4.33
N VAL A 116 -4.75 -8.92 -4.62
CA VAL A 116 -3.85 -8.66 -5.74
C VAL A 116 -2.42 -8.66 -5.19
N ILE A 117 -1.57 -9.56 -5.66
CA ILE A 117 -0.18 -9.65 -5.25
C ILE A 117 0.69 -9.34 -6.45
N VAL A 118 1.62 -8.39 -6.30
CA VAL A 118 2.54 -7.98 -7.36
C VAL A 118 3.96 -8.25 -6.89
N TYR A 119 4.75 -8.88 -7.74
CA TYR A 119 6.15 -9.18 -7.49
C TYR A 119 7.04 -8.69 -8.61
N ARG A 120 8.27 -8.34 -8.22
CA ARG A 120 9.42 -8.32 -9.11
C ARG A 120 10.24 -9.58 -8.87
N MET A 121 10.30 -10.45 -9.87
CA MET A 121 10.95 -11.75 -9.80
C MET A 121 12.39 -11.67 -10.30
N ILE A 122 13.29 -12.47 -9.76
CA ILE A 122 14.60 -12.74 -10.37
C ILE A 122 14.36 -13.66 -11.58
N ASP A 123 14.85 -13.26 -12.75
CA ASP A 123 14.70 -14.04 -13.99
C ASP A 123 15.27 -15.46 -13.85
N GLY A 124 14.57 -16.44 -14.43
CA GLY A 124 14.90 -17.85 -14.32
C GLY A 124 14.65 -18.49 -12.95
N THR A 125 14.02 -17.80 -11.99
CA THR A 125 13.76 -18.32 -10.64
C THR A 125 12.32 -18.11 -10.15
N ASN A 126 12.00 -18.68 -8.98
CA ASN A 126 10.76 -18.42 -8.26
C ASN A 126 10.94 -17.42 -7.09
N THR A 127 12.09 -16.74 -7.02
CA THR A 127 12.40 -15.79 -5.96
C THR A 127 12.03 -14.38 -6.41
N HIS A 128 11.39 -13.62 -5.54
CA HIS A 128 11.14 -12.20 -5.72
C HIS A 128 12.06 -11.38 -4.82
N ASP A 129 12.43 -10.18 -5.27
CA ASP A 129 13.18 -9.24 -4.43
C ASP A 129 12.36 -8.03 -4.01
N LYS A 130 11.21 -7.79 -4.65
CA LYS A 130 10.24 -6.75 -4.28
C LYS A 130 8.84 -7.30 -4.44
N GLY A 131 7.93 -6.84 -3.60
CA GLY A 131 6.53 -7.21 -3.71
C GLY A 131 5.62 -6.37 -2.84
N PHE A 132 4.36 -6.31 -3.21
CA PHE A 132 3.32 -5.83 -2.31
C PHE A 132 2.03 -6.61 -2.57
N HIS A 133 1.07 -6.43 -1.68
CA HIS A 133 -0.29 -6.87 -1.92
C HIS A 133 -1.27 -5.70 -1.74
N LEU A 134 -2.39 -5.80 -2.43
CA LEU A 134 -3.52 -4.89 -2.36
C LEU A 134 -4.78 -5.73 -2.16
N PHE A 135 -5.58 -5.39 -1.17
CA PHE A 135 -6.86 -6.07 -0.91
C PHE A 135 -8.02 -5.19 -1.34
N ILE A 136 -8.92 -5.77 -2.14
CA ILE A 136 -10.17 -5.16 -2.60
C ILE A 136 -11.32 -5.96 -1.95
N PRO A 137 -12.08 -5.38 -1.01
CA PRO A 137 -13.13 -6.10 -0.31
C PRO A 137 -14.30 -6.47 -1.24
N GLY A 138 -14.95 -7.60 -0.96
CA GLY A 138 -16.17 -8.00 -1.65
C GLY A 138 -17.34 -7.06 -1.33
N SER A 139 -18.17 -6.75 -2.32
CA SER A 139 -19.30 -5.81 -2.16
C SER A 139 -20.66 -6.49 -1.97
N ALA A 140 -20.73 -7.82 -2.00
CA ALA A 140 -21.97 -8.59 -1.91
C ALA A 140 -22.82 -8.26 -0.67
N THR A 141 -22.20 -8.12 0.50
CA THR A 141 -22.87 -7.79 1.77
C THR A 141 -22.71 -6.31 2.16
N ASP A 142 -22.20 -5.50 1.24
CA ASP A 142 -21.80 -4.12 1.49
C ASP A 142 -21.92 -3.26 0.23
N ALA A 143 -23.16 -3.03 -0.20
CA ALA A 143 -23.47 -2.23 -1.39
C ALA A 143 -22.89 -0.80 -1.33
N GLY A 144 -22.62 -0.28 -0.13
CA GLY A 144 -21.99 1.02 0.05
C GLY A 144 -20.57 1.09 -0.52
N LEU A 145 -19.87 -0.05 -0.66
CA LEU A 145 -18.57 -0.12 -1.32
C LEU A 145 -18.63 0.28 -2.79
N ARG A 146 -19.76 0.01 -3.46
CA ARG A 146 -19.96 0.34 -4.89
C ARG A 146 -20.23 1.83 -5.15
N THR A 147 -20.14 2.68 -4.11
CA THR A 147 -20.27 4.12 -4.31
C THR A 147 -19.05 4.63 -5.07
N VAL A 148 -19.27 5.36 -6.16
CA VAL A 148 -18.20 5.99 -6.96
C VAL A 148 -17.27 6.82 -6.06
N GLY A 149 -15.97 6.64 -6.24
CA GLY A 149 -14.93 7.26 -5.42
C GLY A 149 -14.53 6.44 -4.19
N THR A 150 -15.27 5.40 -3.82
CA THR A 150 -14.83 4.46 -2.78
C THR A 150 -13.60 3.71 -3.25
N GLY A 151 -12.56 3.67 -2.41
CA GLY A 151 -11.28 3.10 -2.79
C GLY A 151 -10.19 3.36 -1.77
N ALA A 152 -9.00 2.87 -2.06
CA ALA A 152 -7.82 3.12 -1.25
C ALA A 152 -6.56 3.18 -2.13
N SER A 153 -5.58 3.95 -1.69
CA SER A 153 -4.33 4.12 -2.42
C SER A 153 -3.17 4.42 -1.48
N TRP A 154 -1.97 3.99 -1.84
CA TRP A 154 -0.72 4.44 -1.22
C TRP A 154 0.35 4.61 -2.29
N SER A 155 1.32 5.48 -2.00
CA SER A 155 2.49 5.69 -2.86
C SER A 155 3.67 6.19 -2.05
N TYR A 156 4.86 5.68 -2.37
CA TYR A 156 6.12 6.26 -1.93
C TYR A 156 6.55 7.35 -2.91
N TYR A 157 6.67 8.58 -2.42
CA TYR A 157 7.10 9.73 -3.24
C TYR A 157 8.58 10.07 -3.03
N THR A 158 9.23 9.46 -2.03
CA THR A 158 10.69 9.36 -1.91
C THR A 158 11.07 7.91 -1.58
N SER A 159 12.36 7.65 -1.34
CA SER A 159 12.82 6.33 -0.89
C SER A 159 12.22 5.90 0.45
N THR A 160 11.85 6.84 1.33
CA THR A 160 11.35 6.53 2.67
C THR A 160 10.00 7.13 2.98
N ALA A 161 9.61 8.20 2.29
CA ALA A 161 8.38 8.93 2.57
C ALA A 161 7.23 8.45 1.69
N PHE A 162 6.07 8.27 2.32
CA PHE A 162 4.87 7.74 1.70
C PHE A 162 3.64 8.56 2.07
N GLN A 163 2.65 8.49 1.19
CA GLN A 163 1.32 9.02 1.42
C GLN A 163 0.30 7.92 1.14
N TYR A 164 -0.88 8.04 1.74
CA TYR A 164 -1.97 7.12 1.51
C TYR A 164 -3.33 7.79 1.72
N ALA A 165 -4.36 7.21 1.13
CA ALA A 165 -5.72 7.68 1.22
C ALA A 165 -6.70 6.51 1.25
N ILE A 166 -7.78 6.66 1.99
CA ILE A 166 -8.91 5.74 2.06
C ILE A 166 -10.18 6.58 1.92
N THR A 167 -10.99 6.29 0.92
CA THR A 167 -12.28 6.94 0.72
C THR A 167 -13.39 5.91 0.75
N ARG A 168 -14.45 6.21 1.47
CA ARG A 168 -15.65 5.39 1.56
C ARG A 168 -16.86 6.29 1.81
N SER A 169 -18.05 5.81 1.48
CA SER A 169 -19.29 6.50 1.84
C SER A 169 -19.30 6.87 3.35
N GLY A 170 -19.36 8.17 3.63
CA GLY A 170 -19.40 8.77 4.97
C GLY A 170 -18.06 9.08 5.64
N VAL A 171 -16.92 8.60 5.12
CA VAL A 171 -15.60 8.86 5.70
C VAL A 171 -14.50 8.99 4.63
N SER A 172 -13.57 9.92 4.85
CA SER A 172 -12.29 9.96 4.14
C SER A 172 -11.15 9.98 5.17
N GLN A 173 -10.05 9.30 4.87
CA GLN A 173 -8.82 9.38 5.62
C GLN A 173 -7.66 9.62 4.66
N ILE A 174 -6.80 10.58 4.99
CA ILE A 174 -5.53 10.82 4.31
C ILE A 174 -4.44 10.70 5.36
N GLY A 175 -3.30 10.14 4.98
CA GLY A 175 -2.13 10.16 5.84
C GLY A 175 -0.82 10.21 5.07
N TYR A 176 0.21 10.60 5.82
CA TYR A 176 1.59 10.74 5.39
C TYR A 176 2.48 10.07 6.41
N GLY A 177 3.65 9.61 5.99
CA GLY A 177 4.60 8.99 6.89
C GLY A 177 5.96 8.81 6.26
N ALA A 178 6.91 8.35 7.06
CA ALA A 178 8.25 8.01 6.60
C ALA A 178 8.80 6.77 7.30
N HIS A 179 9.64 6.02 6.59
CA HIS A 179 10.53 5.04 7.19
C HIS A 179 11.69 5.79 7.89
N GLN A 180 11.89 5.49 9.16
CA GLN A 180 12.87 6.06 10.06
C GLN A 180 13.95 5.04 10.45
N SER A 181 15.02 5.51 11.09
CA SER A 181 16.05 4.63 11.65
C SER A 181 15.47 3.65 12.67
N GLY A 182 16.06 2.45 12.75
CA GLY A 182 15.62 1.42 13.69
C GLY A 182 14.37 0.66 13.25
N ASP A 183 14.11 0.65 11.94
CA ASP A 183 12.96 -0.04 11.32
C ASP A 183 11.61 0.47 11.84
N LEU A 184 11.56 1.79 12.09
CA LEU A 184 10.38 2.47 12.60
C LEU A 184 9.68 3.25 11.50
N ARG A 185 8.37 3.44 11.62
CA ARG A 185 7.56 4.22 10.68
C ARG A 185 6.73 5.25 11.41
N SER A 186 6.71 6.48 10.89
CA SER A 186 5.79 7.50 11.35
C SER A 186 4.48 7.51 10.57
N SER A 187 3.42 8.00 11.20
CA SER A 187 2.16 8.34 10.55
C SER A 187 1.63 9.68 11.07
N LEU A 188 1.21 10.55 10.15
CA LEU A 188 0.44 11.75 10.38
C LEU A 188 -0.84 11.62 9.58
N ASN A 189 -1.99 11.67 10.26
CA ASN A 189 -3.25 11.21 9.69
C ASN A 189 -4.33 12.25 9.94
N THR A 190 -5.24 12.39 8.98
CA THR A 190 -6.46 13.18 9.12
C THR A 190 -7.63 12.33 8.68
N VAL A 191 -8.60 12.15 9.57
CA VAL A 191 -9.90 11.57 9.24
C VAL A 191 -10.94 12.68 9.10
N GLN A 192 -11.79 12.58 8.10
CA GLN A 192 -12.89 13.50 7.83
C GLN A 192 -14.21 12.73 7.78
N LYS A 193 -15.24 13.29 8.44
CA LYS A 193 -16.62 12.85 8.23
C LYS A 193 -17.18 13.52 6.98
N THR A 194 -17.46 12.72 5.95
CA THR A 194 -18.00 13.21 4.67
C THR A 194 -19.52 13.10 4.57
N ALA A 195 -20.14 12.29 5.43
CA ALA A 195 -21.60 12.20 5.50
C ALA A 195 -22.21 13.45 6.19
N ALA A 196 -23.35 13.90 5.66
CA ALA A 196 -24.19 14.94 6.29
C ALA A 196 -25.15 14.39 7.36
N THR A 197 -25.29 13.08 7.45
CA THR A 197 -26.19 12.40 8.38
C THR A 197 -25.55 12.19 9.76
N VAL A 198 -26.38 11.82 10.75
CA VAL A 198 -25.92 11.43 12.10
C VAL A 198 -24.86 10.33 12.00
N GLY A 199 -23.92 10.32 12.93
CA GLY A 199 -22.86 9.33 13.01
C GLY A 199 -21.47 9.93 13.15
N CYS A 200 -20.49 9.06 13.32
CA CYS A 200 -19.09 9.44 13.52
C CYS A 200 -18.18 8.76 12.49
N ALA A 201 -17.15 9.50 12.07
CA ALA A 201 -16.05 8.97 11.29
C ALA A 201 -14.86 8.70 12.23
N THR A 202 -14.22 7.56 12.06
CA THR A 202 -13.07 7.13 12.84
C THR A 202 -11.97 6.68 11.90
N GLY A 203 -10.75 7.16 12.13
CA GLY A 203 -9.54 6.71 11.45
C GLY A 203 -8.63 6.02 12.45
N LYS A 204 -8.01 4.92 12.03
CA LYS A 204 -7.07 4.12 12.83
C LYS A 204 -5.86 3.78 11.98
N VAL A 205 -4.67 3.80 12.59
CA VAL A 205 -3.44 3.28 11.99
C VAL A 205 -2.76 2.35 12.99
N THR A 206 -2.40 1.15 12.54
CA THR A 206 -1.72 0.14 13.34
C THR A 206 -0.46 -0.36 12.64
N GLY A 207 0.60 -0.63 13.41
CA GLY A 207 1.83 -1.26 12.98
C GLY A 207 2.73 -1.49 14.19
N GLY A 208 2.45 -2.52 15.00
CA GLY A 208 3.03 -2.71 16.34
C GLY A 208 2.44 -1.79 17.42
N THR A 209 2.32 -0.49 17.12
CA THR A 209 1.59 0.50 17.92
C THR A 209 0.29 0.90 17.22
N THR A 210 -0.66 1.51 17.94
CA THR A 210 -1.94 1.98 17.39
C THR A 210 -2.16 3.45 17.72
N VAL A 211 -2.68 4.20 16.74
CA VAL A 211 -3.18 5.55 16.93
C VAL A 211 -4.56 5.69 16.28
N THR A 212 -5.42 6.52 16.85
CA THR A 212 -6.81 6.68 16.39
C THR A 212 -7.24 8.14 16.54
N GLY A 213 -8.07 8.60 15.61
CA GLY A 213 -8.79 9.87 15.71
C GLY A 213 -10.23 9.68 15.27
N SER A 214 -11.13 10.55 15.75
CA SER A 214 -12.54 10.48 15.38
C SER A 214 -13.19 11.85 15.37
N THR A 215 -14.25 11.99 14.59
CA THR A 215 -15.08 13.20 14.52
C THR A 215 -16.51 12.84 14.17
N CYS A 216 -17.46 13.44 14.88
CA CYS A 216 -18.90 13.28 14.62
C CYS A 216 -19.51 14.53 13.97
N VAL A 217 -18.73 15.60 13.85
CA VAL A 217 -19.15 16.87 13.27
C VAL A 217 -19.22 16.73 11.75
N ASN A 218 -20.32 17.14 11.13
CA ASN A 218 -20.49 17.11 9.67
C ASN A 218 -19.41 17.96 9.00
N GLY A 219 -18.66 17.39 8.06
CA GLY A 219 -17.51 18.05 7.43
C GLY A 219 -16.32 18.26 8.38
N GLY A 220 -16.44 17.86 9.65
CA GLY A 220 -15.38 17.95 10.64
C GLY A 220 -14.25 16.98 10.36
N THR A 221 -13.08 17.34 10.87
CA THR A 221 -11.86 16.54 10.76
C THR A 221 -11.26 16.27 12.13
N ALA A 222 -10.44 15.22 12.23
CA ALA A 222 -9.60 14.97 13.38
C ALA A 222 -8.21 14.53 12.90
N SER A 223 -7.17 15.16 13.43
CA SER A 223 -5.78 14.84 13.11
C SER A 223 -5.12 14.08 14.26
N PHE A 224 -4.34 13.06 13.93
CA PHE A 224 -3.70 12.18 14.90
C PHE A 224 -2.41 11.62 14.31
N HIS A 225 -1.39 11.44 15.14
CA HIS A 225 -0.06 11.05 14.68
C HIS A 225 0.62 10.09 15.65
N ARG A 226 1.56 9.31 15.12
CA ARG A 226 2.40 8.38 15.89
C ARG A 226 3.76 8.26 15.19
N PRO A 227 4.89 8.43 15.91
CA PRO A 227 6.21 8.43 15.28
C PRO A 227 6.88 7.06 15.18
N ASP A 228 6.40 6.06 15.91
CA ASP A 228 7.11 4.83 16.27
C ASP A 228 6.27 3.56 16.02
N HIS A 229 5.73 3.40 14.82
CA HIS A 229 5.23 2.10 14.37
C HIS A 229 6.41 1.18 14.02
N SER A 230 6.28 -0.13 14.24
CA SER A 230 7.38 -1.11 14.17
C SER A 230 7.11 -2.28 13.20
N ASN A 231 6.08 -2.16 12.35
CA ASN A 231 5.68 -3.20 11.38
C ASN A 231 5.04 -2.53 10.14
N ASN A 232 4.65 -3.34 9.16
CA ASN A 232 3.72 -2.94 8.11
C ASN A 232 2.53 -2.16 8.67
N LEU A 233 2.21 -1.04 8.02
CA LEU A 233 1.10 -0.20 8.46
C LEU A 233 -0.20 -0.70 7.86
N GLU A 234 -1.22 -0.79 8.70
CA GLU A 234 -2.60 -0.91 8.28
C GLU A 234 -3.34 0.36 8.69
N ALA A 235 -3.82 1.12 7.70
CA ALA A 235 -4.71 2.23 7.91
C ALA A 235 -6.15 1.77 7.71
N THR A 236 -7.07 2.20 8.56
CA THR A 236 -8.49 1.87 8.47
C THR A 236 -9.33 3.12 8.68
N ALA A 237 -10.27 3.38 7.76
CA ALA A 237 -11.26 4.44 7.87
C ALA A 237 -12.66 3.84 8.01
N CYS A 238 -13.40 4.29 9.03
CA CYS A 238 -14.72 3.76 9.36
C CYS A 238 -15.76 4.87 9.48
N TYR A 239 -16.96 4.60 9.00
CA TYR A 239 -18.14 5.40 9.28
C TYR A 239 -19.17 4.58 10.05
N GLN A 240 -19.72 5.18 11.09
CA GLN A 240 -20.75 4.59 11.94
C GLN A 240 -21.97 5.52 11.97
N PRO A 241 -23.00 5.30 11.13
CA PRO A 241 -24.20 6.12 11.11
C PRO A 241 -25.04 5.97 12.38
N VAL A 242 -25.07 4.76 12.97
CA VAL A 242 -25.79 4.44 14.21
C VAL A 242 -24.95 3.50 15.09
N PRO A 243 -25.13 3.53 16.41
CA PRO A 243 -24.53 2.55 17.32
C PRO A 243 -24.73 1.10 16.81
N GLY A 244 -23.66 0.31 16.77
CA GLY A 244 -23.72 -1.10 16.34
C GLY A 244 -23.59 -1.38 14.83
N THR A 245 -23.66 -0.38 13.94
CA THR A 245 -23.40 -0.57 12.50
C THR A 245 -22.20 0.25 12.06
N GLN A 246 -21.02 -0.37 12.02
CA GLN A 246 -19.78 0.26 11.57
C GLN A 246 -19.35 -0.32 10.23
N ARG A 247 -19.03 0.55 9.28
CA ARG A 247 -18.54 0.17 7.96
C ARG A 247 -17.15 0.72 7.78
N CYS A 248 -16.18 -0.16 7.61
CA CYS A 248 -14.77 0.18 7.52
C CYS A 248 -14.20 -0.15 6.15
N LEU A 249 -13.14 0.54 5.79
CA LEU A 249 -12.24 0.12 4.74
C LEU A 249 -10.80 0.19 5.24
N ALA A 250 -10.03 -0.85 4.96
CA ALA A 250 -8.64 -0.97 5.38
C ALA A 250 -7.70 -0.93 4.16
N LEU A 251 -6.48 -0.48 4.41
CA LEU A 251 -5.39 -0.37 3.45
C LEU A 251 -4.09 -0.80 4.12
N ASN A 252 -3.41 -1.77 3.53
CA ASN A 252 -2.04 -2.08 3.89
C ASN A 252 -1.09 -1.12 3.16
N ILE A 253 -0.17 -0.49 3.91
CA ILE A 253 0.96 0.24 3.34
C ILE A 253 2.21 -0.62 3.59
N PRO A 254 2.75 -1.28 2.55
CA PRO A 254 3.88 -2.18 2.71
C PRO A 254 5.11 -1.38 3.13
N GLU A 255 5.97 -2.02 3.90
CA GLU A 255 7.34 -1.62 4.08
C GLU A 255 8.16 -2.11 2.87
N PRO A 256 8.97 -1.26 2.23
CA PRO A 256 9.88 -1.71 1.17
C PRO A 256 10.97 -2.62 1.73
N TRP A 257 11.50 -3.53 0.89
CA TRP A 257 12.69 -4.33 1.14
C TRP A 257 13.60 -4.38 -0.10
#